data_AF-A0A7S0E6N3-F1
#
_entry.id   AF-A0A7S0E6N3-F1
#
_cell.length_a   1.000
_cell.length_b   1.000
_cell.length_c   1.000
_cell.angle_alpha   90.00
_cell.angle_beta   90.00
_cell.angle_gamma   90.00
#
_symmetry.space_group_name_H-M   'P 1'
#
loop_
_entity.id
_entity.type
_entity.pdbx_description
1 polymer ?
#
loop_
_entity_poly.entity_id
_entity_poly.type
_entity_poly.pdbx_seq_one_letter_code
_entity_poly.pdbx_strand_id
1 'polypeptide(L)'
;MLGVIARGIGWTLSRFHPEQILAVLLAGTCCCFLAVDLGSFSWFAALLTGFCSFLLWFVVPTFQESYPKDGYGKKGRGKGLTCPHQPVREELRIDGEWLKDRANRRVLLRGVNLGGSSKLPTGLRTNDLSGLKREGITFVGRPFPLEDAEEHFERLSCWGLTFVRFLVTWEAIEHEGPGVYDREYLLYIKNLIRKAGEYGITVFVDPHQDVWSRWTGGDGAPAWTLEAAGFDVDRLHESGAAFTHQHHGDPLPSMMWIPNHTRLAAGTMFTLFFGGRDFAPLLTVEGKNIQDWLQEHYVRAIAVLAETLRDEPNVLGFDTLNEPNLGMIGWEDVRKRSAYLKHGWVASWFESFQLGEGRVLAVDYFYPSYVWNGKRILNPGRVRAWKEGRQCVWRQHGVWEIDERGEAVLLKPHYFQQVNGKQVDTMRDYFVPFLRRFVSSIRKSSPGSWIFIDRDTDFEDPTAEHCPVFSQEEEGEVLEGE
;
A
#
# COMPACT_ATOMS: atom_id res chain seq x y z
N MET A 1 -11.79 13.64 53.31
CA MET A 1 -10.47 12.98 53.39
C MET A 1 -9.88 12.74 51.99
N LEU A 2 -10.54 11.98 51.12
CA LEU A 2 -10.10 11.74 49.72
C LEU A 2 -9.90 13.03 48.89
N GLY A 3 -10.82 14.00 48.99
CA GLY A 3 -10.69 15.28 48.27
C GLY A 3 -9.60 16.24 48.79
N VAL A 4 -9.02 15.97 49.97
CA VAL A 4 -7.87 16.72 50.52
C VAL A 4 -6.57 16.08 50.05
N ILE A 5 -6.53 14.75 50.03
CA ILE A 5 -5.41 13.96 49.48
C ILE A 5 -5.25 14.23 47.98
N ALA A 6 -6.34 14.25 47.20
CA ALA A 6 -6.31 14.54 45.77
C ALA A 6 -5.77 15.95 45.46
N ARG A 7 -6.12 16.95 46.27
CA ARG A 7 -5.61 18.33 46.12
C ARG A 7 -4.14 18.45 46.48
N GLY A 8 -3.67 17.74 47.51
CA GLY A 8 -2.25 17.69 47.87
C GLY A 8 -1.40 17.02 46.79
N ILE A 9 -1.90 15.94 46.18
CA ILE A 9 -1.24 15.24 45.07
C ILE A 9 -1.20 16.15 43.83
N GLY A 10 -2.32 16.79 43.47
CA GLY A 10 -2.38 17.71 42.33
C GLY A 10 -1.42 18.91 42.46
N TRP A 11 -1.29 19.49 43.65
CA TRP A 11 -0.33 20.58 43.92
C TRP A 11 1.14 20.13 43.89
N THR A 12 1.41 18.88 44.26
CA THR A 12 2.77 18.33 44.22
C THR A 12 3.16 17.98 42.79
N LEU A 13 2.23 17.41 42.01
CA LEU A 13 2.45 17.04 40.61
C LEU A 13 2.52 18.26 39.67
N SER A 14 1.86 19.37 39.99
CA SER A 14 1.93 20.60 39.18
C SER A 14 3.32 21.25 39.15
N ARG A 15 4.27 20.77 39.95
CA ARG A 15 5.68 21.20 39.95
C ARG A 15 6.56 20.43 38.95
N PHE A 16 6.03 19.40 38.28
CA PHE A 16 6.75 18.57 37.32
C PHE A 16 6.20 18.77 35.90
N HIS A 17 7.06 18.60 34.88
CA HIS A 17 6.62 18.69 33.48
C HIS A 17 5.70 17.49 33.17
N PRO A 18 4.62 17.65 32.38
CA PRO A 18 3.66 16.58 32.09
C PRO A 18 4.32 15.29 31.57
N GLU A 19 5.39 15.43 30.79
CA GLU A 19 6.17 14.30 30.26
C GLU A 19 6.92 13.53 31.35
N GLN A 20 7.38 14.20 32.40
CA GLN A 20 8.02 13.56 33.55
C GLN A 20 7.00 12.78 34.39
N ILE A 21 5.79 13.32 34.52
CA ILE A 21 4.68 12.65 35.22
C ILE A 21 4.25 11.41 34.43
N LEU A 22 4.13 11.53 33.11
CA LEU A 22 3.76 10.43 32.22
C LEU A 22 4.83 9.32 32.20
N ALA A 23 6.12 9.69 32.17
CA ALA A 23 7.22 8.74 32.23
C ALA A 23 7.24 7.94 33.55
N VAL A 24 6.97 8.60 34.69
CA VAL A 24 6.88 7.93 36.00
C VAL A 24 5.66 7.02 36.09
N LEU A 25 4.51 7.44 35.52
CA LEU A 25 3.31 6.61 35.48
C LEU A 25 3.48 5.38 34.57
N LEU A 26 4.11 5.55 33.40
CA LEU A 26 4.41 4.45 32.50
C LEU A 26 5.42 3.47 33.12
N ALA A 27 6.48 3.97 33.74
CA ALA A 27 7.45 3.14 34.45
C ALA A 27 6.81 2.37 35.62
N GLY A 28 5.94 3.02 36.40
CA GLY A 28 5.18 2.38 37.47
C GLY A 28 4.23 1.30 36.96
N THR A 29 3.56 1.54 35.83
CA THR A 29 2.63 0.58 35.21
C THR A 29 3.39 -0.63 34.64
N CYS A 30 4.54 -0.42 33.97
CA CYS A 30 5.42 -1.48 33.50
C CYS A 30 5.99 -2.35 34.64
N CYS A 31 6.40 -1.73 35.76
CA CYS A 31 6.85 -2.46 36.94
C CYS A 31 5.73 -3.32 37.56
N CYS A 32 4.47 -2.85 37.53
CA CYS A 32 3.32 -3.65 37.97
C CYS A 32 3.08 -4.87 37.07
N PHE A 33 3.13 -4.72 35.74
CA PHE A 33 2.96 -5.84 34.82
C PHE A 33 4.06 -6.91 34.97
N LEU A 34 5.31 -6.49 35.18
CA LEU A 34 6.43 -7.40 35.46
C LEU A 34 6.27 -8.15 36.80
N ALA A 35 5.65 -7.54 37.80
CA ALA A 35 5.39 -8.19 39.09
C ALA A 35 4.25 -9.24 39.02
N VAL A 36 3.30 -9.07 38.09
CA VAL A 36 2.23 -10.04 37.83
C VAL A 36 2.76 -11.30 37.14
N ASP A 37 3.70 -11.16 36.20
CA ASP A 37 4.32 -12.30 35.50
C ASP A 37 5.24 -13.14 36.40
N LEU A 38 5.79 -12.55 37.47
CA LEU A 38 6.67 -13.24 38.42
C LEU A 38 5.91 -13.93 39.58
N GLY A 39 4.59 -14.09 39.48
CA GLY A 39 3.77 -14.87 40.42
C GLY A 39 3.69 -14.31 41.86
N SER A 40 4.19 -13.09 42.08
CA SER A 40 4.29 -12.47 43.40
C SER A 40 3.16 -11.46 43.63
N PHE A 41 1.91 -11.94 43.57
CA PHE A 41 0.74 -11.07 43.71
C PHE A 41 0.50 -10.71 45.19
N SER A 42 1.14 -9.64 45.66
CA SER A 42 0.88 -9.08 47.00
C SER A 42 -0.25 -8.06 46.96
N TRP A 43 -0.95 -7.86 48.10
CA TRP A 43 -1.99 -6.84 48.24
C TRP A 43 -1.51 -5.41 47.87
N PHE A 44 -0.19 -5.19 47.95
CA PHE A 44 0.45 -3.92 47.63
C PHE A 44 0.45 -3.64 46.12
N ALA A 45 0.60 -4.68 45.29
CA ALA A 45 0.53 -4.55 43.83
C ALA A 45 -0.88 -4.19 43.35
N ALA A 46 -1.92 -4.76 43.99
CA ALA A 46 -3.31 -4.43 43.69
C ALA A 46 -3.64 -2.97 44.06
N LEU A 47 -3.12 -2.48 45.20
CA LEU A 47 -3.26 -1.10 45.64
C LEU A 47 -2.56 -0.11 44.70
N LEU A 48 -1.35 -0.44 44.24
CA LEU A 48 -0.58 0.40 43.31
C LEU A 48 -1.24 0.45 41.92
N THR A 49 -1.79 -0.68 41.45
CA THR A 49 -2.52 -0.78 40.17
C THR A 49 -3.83 0.02 40.23
N GLY A 50 -4.56 -0.08 41.33
CA GLY A 50 -5.76 0.73 41.57
C GLY A 50 -5.46 2.23 41.63
N PHE A 51 -4.35 2.61 42.26
CA PHE A 51 -3.92 4.00 42.34
C PHE A 51 -3.47 4.58 40.99
N CYS A 52 -2.72 3.81 40.18
CA CYS A 52 -2.32 4.21 38.83
C CYS A 52 -3.53 4.33 37.89
N SER A 53 -4.47 3.38 37.99
CA SER A 53 -5.72 3.43 37.22
C SER A 53 -6.58 4.63 37.62
N PHE A 54 -6.65 4.96 38.91
CA PHE A 54 -7.33 6.16 39.41
C PHE A 54 -6.69 7.46 38.87
N LEU A 55 -5.35 7.54 38.84
CA LEU A 55 -4.64 8.70 38.27
C LEU A 55 -4.87 8.82 36.76
N LEU A 56 -4.84 7.71 36.02
CA LEU A 56 -5.14 7.70 34.58
C LEU A 56 -6.57 8.15 34.27
N TRP A 57 -7.54 7.73 35.10
CA TRP A 57 -8.95 8.01 34.82
C TRP A 57 -9.42 9.38 35.30
N PHE A 58 -8.83 9.93 36.37
CA PHE A 58 -9.27 11.21 36.95
C PHE A 58 -8.31 12.38 36.68
N VAL A 59 -7.03 12.14 36.42
CA VAL A 59 -6.03 13.22 36.24
C VAL A 59 -5.75 13.48 34.76
N VAL A 60 -5.72 12.45 33.90
CA VAL A 60 -5.49 12.64 32.46
C VAL A 60 -6.57 13.51 31.78
N PRO A 61 -7.87 13.37 32.11
CA PRO A 61 -8.89 14.27 31.55
C PRO A 61 -8.71 15.73 31.99
N THR A 62 -8.16 15.98 33.18
CA THR A 62 -7.85 17.36 33.63
C THR A 62 -6.65 17.96 32.88
N PHE A 63 -5.77 17.15 32.29
CA PHE A 63 -4.73 17.61 31.38
C PHE A 63 -5.28 17.92 29.97
N GLN A 64 -6.36 17.27 29.52
CA GLN A 64 -7.01 17.60 28.24
C GLN A 64 -7.58 19.02 28.22
N GLU A 65 -8.09 19.54 29.34
CA GLU A 65 -8.53 20.95 29.45
C GLU A 65 -7.37 21.95 29.54
N SER A 66 -6.14 21.47 29.76
CA SER A 66 -4.93 22.30 29.83
C SER A 66 -4.24 22.47 28.48
N TYR A 67 -4.65 21.73 27.45
CA TYR A 67 -4.23 22.01 26.08
C TYR A 67 -4.95 23.30 25.63
N PRO A 68 -4.23 24.36 25.26
CA PRO A 68 -4.88 25.53 24.71
C PRO A 68 -5.65 25.10 23.46
N LYS A 69 -6.96 25.34 23.46
CA LYS A 69 -7.83 25.20 22.27
C LYS A 69 -7.45 26.21 21.18
N ASP A 70 -6.66 27.21 21.53
CA ASP A 70 -5.98 28.09 20.60
C ASP A 70 -4.71 27.38 20.12
N GLY A 71 -4.74 26.87 18.88
CA GLY A 71 -3.61 26.20 18.24
C GLY A 71 -2.30 26.97 18.41
N TYR A 72 -1.19 26.21 18.43
CA TYR A 72 0.19 26.70 18.52
C TYR A 72 0.32 28.19 18.18
N GLY A 73 0.34 29.00 19.24
CA GLY A 73 0.09 30.43 19.14
C GLY A 73 0.95 31.11 18.08
N LYS A 74 0.30 31.92 17.23
CA LYS A 74 0.91 32.93 16.37
C LYS A 74 1.60 34.03 17.21
N LYS A 75 2.61 33.69 18.00
CA LYS A 75 3.49 34.65 18.66
C LYS A 75 4.90 34.49 18.10
N GLY A 76 5.28 35.48 17.29
CA GLY A 76 6.63 35.77 16.76
C GLY A 76 7.60 34.59 16.77
N ARG A 77 7.69 33.87 15.65
CA ARG A 77 8.66 32.78 15.47
C ARG A 77 10.08 33.37 15.41
N GLY A 78 10.73 33.48 16.56
CA GLY A 78 12.18 33.46 16.62
C GLY A 78 12.67 32.16 15.99
N LYS A 79 13.74 32.22 15.19
CA LYS A 79 14.35 31.10 14.43
C LYS A 79 14.11 29.76 15.14
N GLY A 80 13.18 28.98 14.60
CA GLY A 80 12.72 27.73 15.19
C GLY A 80 13.87 26.77 15.45
N LEU A 81 13.68 25.85 16.39
CA LEU A 81 14.58 24.72 16.62
C LEU A 81 14.93 24.09 15.26
N THR A 82 16.16 24.33 14.79
CA THR A 82 16.61 23.81 13.50
C THR A 82 16.95 22.35 13.70
N CYS A 83 16.03 21.47 13.31
CA CYS A 83 16.36 20.07 13.07
C CYS A 83 17.57 20.00 12.13
N PRO A 84 18.51 19.07 12.32
CA PRO A 84 19.60 18.88 11.37
C PRO A 84 19.03 18.73 9.95
N HIS A 85 19.56 19.51 9.02
CA HIS A 85 19.16 19.42 7.62
C HIS A 85 19.48 18.01 7.10
N GLN A 86 18.48 17.32 6.54
CA GLN A 86 18.71 16.05 5.87
C GLN A 86 19.44 16.32 4.55
N PRO A 87 20.57 15.65 4.28
CA PRO A 87 21.29 15.88 3.03
C PRO A 87 20.42 15.59 1.83
N VAL A 88 20.46 16.47 0.84
CA VAL A 88 19.69 16.34 -0.41
C VAL A 88 20.37 15.38 -1.38
N ARG A 89 19.70 15.04 -2.50
CA ARG A 89 20.16 14.02 -3.46
C ARG A 89 21.63 14.20 -3.88
N GLU A 90 22.06 15.42 -4.19
CA GLU A 90 23.42 15.74 -4.65
C GLU A 90 24.49 15.76 -3.54
N GLU A 91 24.07 15.59 -2.29
CA GLU A 91 24.94 15.54 -1.13
C GLU A 91 25.16 14.12 -0.64
N LEU A 92 24.43 13.16 -1.21
CA LEU A 92 24.45 11.76 -0.84
C LEU A 92 25.08 10.92 -1.95
N ARG A 93 25.78 9.86 -1.53
CA ARG A 93 26.27 8.79 -2.40
C ARG A 93 26.02 7.44 -1.75
N ILE A 94 25.83 6.43 -2.60
CA ILE A 94 25.77 5.02 -2.18
C ILE A 94 27.21 4.51 -2.15
N ASP A 95 27.61 3.87 -1.04
CA ASP A 95 28.91 3.24 -0.84
C ASP A 95 28.70 1.88 -0.16
N GLY A 96 28.58 0.84 -0.98
CA GLY A 96 28.10 -0.48 -0.56
C GLY A 96 26.71 -0.39 0.06
N GLU A 97 26.57 -0.91 1.29
CA GLU A 97 25.33 -0.87 2.08
C GLU A 97 25.04 0.50 2.73
N TRP A 98 25.97 1.46 2.63
CA TRP A 98 25.87 2.74 3.36
C TRP A 98 25.51 3.89 2.45
N LEU A 99 24.56 4.71 2.90
CA LEU A 99 24.43 6.08 2.41
C LEU A 99 25.45 6.97 3.09
N LYS A 100 26.23 7.71 2.31
CA LYS A 100 27.26 8.62 2.81
C LYS A 100 27.07 10.02 2.29
N ASP A 101 27.35 11.00 3.15
CA ASP A 101 27.34 12.41 2.75
C ASP A 101 28.70 12.88 2.17
N ARG A 102 28.77 14.17 1.80
CA ARG A 102 30.01 14.82 1.31
C ARG A 102 31.19 14.77 2.30
N ALA A 103 30.93 14.60 3.59
CA ALA A 103 31.94 14.47 4.64
C ALA A 103 32.27 13.01 4.97
N ASN A 104 31.79 12.05 4.15
CA ASN A 104 31.98 10.61 4.32
C ASN A 104 31.36 10.04 5.61
N ARG A 105 30.37 10.74 6.20
CA ARG A 105 29.61 10.26 7.36
C ARG A 105 28.51 9.33 6.88
N ARG A 106 28.18 8.30 7.67
CA ARG A 106 27.01 7.45 7.42
C ARG A 106 25.73 8.25 7.71
N VAL A 107 24.80 8.23 6.76
CA VAL A 107 23.52 8.92 6.87
C VAL A 107 22.43 7.89 7.15
N LEU A 108 21.64 8.15 8.19
CA LEU A 108 20.43 7.39 8.49
C LEU A 108 19.23 8.20 8.04
N LEU A 109 18.42 7.64 7.15
CA LEU A 109 17.15 8.23 6.76
C LEU A 109 16.10 7.81 7.79
N ARG A 110 15.56 8.75 8.58
CA ARG A 110 14.52 8.49 9.59
C ARG A 110 13.28 9.30 9.27
N GLY A 111 12.14 8.61 9.20
CA GLY A 111 11.01 9.16 8.51
C GLY A 111 9.69 8.45 8.73
N VAL A 112 8.69 8.88 7.96
CA VAL A 112 7.33 8.32 7.96
C VAL A 112 6.80 8.14 6.55
N ASN A 113 5.82 7.24 6.41
CA ASN A 113 4.92 7.23 5.27
C ASN A 113 3.98 8.44 5.37
N LEU A 114 3.89 9.22 4.30
CA LEU A 114 2.94 10.32 4.19
C LEU A 114 1.98 10.02 3.04
N GLY A 115 0.81 9.46 3.36
CA GLY A 115 -0.07 9.05 2.28
C GLY A 115 -1.33 8.23 2.56
N GLY A 116 -1.70 7.93 3.80
CA GLY A 116 -2.95 7.17 4.04
C GLY A 116 -4.19 7.81 3.38
N SER A 117 -4.23 9.14 3.33
CA SER A 117 -5.27 9.92 2.63
C SER A 117 -5.05 10.08 1.12
N SER A 118 -3.87 9.75 0.58
CA SER A 118 -3.56 9.75 -0.86
C SER A 118 -4.20 8.58 -1.62
N LYS A 119 -4.68 7.56 -0.91
CA LYS A 119 -5.26 6.32 -1.47
C LYS A 119 -6.64 6.52 -2.09
N LEU A 120 -7.27 7.68 -1.89
CA LEU A 120 -8.61 7.99 -2.40
C LEU A 120 -8.68 9.42 -2.94
N PRO A 121 -9.51 9.66 -3.97
CA PRO A 121 -9.77 11.02 -4.43
C PRO A 121 -10.34 11.91 -3.32
N THR A 122 -10.09 13.21 -3.43
CA THR A 122 -10.55 14.23 -2.50
C THR A 122 -12.07 14.21 -2.39
N GLY A 123 -12.57 14.23 -1.15
CA GLY A 123 -14.00 14.24 -0.85
C GLY A 123 -14.71 12.88 -0.89
N LEU A 124 -14.03 11.81 -1.32
CA LEU A 124 -14.61 10.46 -1.38
C LEU A 124 -14.32 9.64 -0.11
N ARG A 125 -15.15 8.61 0.11
CA ARG A 125 -15.10 7.72 1.29
C ARG A 125 -15.08 6.25 0.89
N THR A 126 -14.48 5.40 1.71
CA THR A 126 -14.42 3.95 1.44
C THR A 126 -15.68 3.18 1.82
N ASN A 127 -16.54 3.73 2.68
CA ASN A 127 -17.65 2.99 3.27
C ASN A 127 -18.98 3.16 2.52
N ASP A 128 -18.96 3.83 1.37
CA ASP A 128 -20.10 3.98 0.49
C ASP A 128 -19.67 4.03 -0.99
N LEU A 129 -20.65 3.91 -1.90
CA LEU A 129 -20.41 3.83 -3.34
C LEU A 129 -19.78 5.08 -3.95
N SER A 130 -19.78 6.23 -3.27
CA SER A 130 -19.05 7.43 -3.75
C SER A 130 -17.56 7.14 -3.90
N GLY A 131 -17.01 6.23 -3.08
CA GLY A 131 -15.63 5.75 -3.17
C GLY A 131 -15.26 5.05 -4.47
N LEU A 132 -16.23 4.73 -5.33
CA LEU A 132 -16.06 4.13 -6.66
C LEU A 132 -16.50 5.07 -7.79
N LYS A 133 -16.60 6.39 -7.53
CA LYS A 133 -16.81 7.38 -8.59
C LYS A 133 -15.59 7.42 -9.54
N ARG A 134 -15.85 7.36 -10.85
CA ARG A 134 -14.84 7.42 -11.94
C ARG A 134 -14.61 8.84 -12.43
N GLU A 135 -15.68 9.56 -12.75
CA GLU A 135 -15.62 10.84 -13.44
C GLU A 135 -15.67 12.04 -12.50
N GLY A 136 -15.01 13.14 -12.90
CA GLY A 136 -15.01 14.38 -12.12
C GLY A 136 -14.50 14.16 -10.71
N ILE A 137 -13.43 13.37 -10.59
CA ILE A 137 -12.67 13.16 -9.36
C ILE A 137 -11.41 14.01 -9.41
N THR A 138 -10.76 14.20 -8.27
CA THR A 138 -9.46 14.87 -8.21
C THR A 138 -8.69 14.35 -7.00
N PHE A 139 -7.37 14.33 -7.10
CA PHE A 139 -6.48 14.02 -5.99
C PHE A 139 -5.78 15.27 -5.45
N VAL A 140 -6.07 16.45 -6.00
CA VAL A 140 -5.60 17.74 -5.46
C VAL A 140 -6.09 17.89 -4.02
N GLY A 141 -5.19 18.29 -3.13
CA GLY A 141 -5.45 18.36 -1.68
C GLY A 141 -5.23 17.05 -0.93
N ARG A 142 -4.68 16.00 -1.56
CA ARG A 142 -4.18 14.79 -0.88
C ARG A 142 -2.65 14.82 -0.74
N PRO A 143 -2.04 14.34 0.35
CA PRO A 143 -2.67 13.78 1.54
C PRO A 143 -3.40 14.83 2.41
N PHE A 144 -3.13 16.12 2.23
CA PHE A 144 -3.79 17.24 2.92
C PHE A 144 -3.66 18.54 2.11
N PRO A 145 -4.52 19.56 2.29
CA PRO A 145 -4.43 20.84 1.57
C PRO A 145 -3.08 21.56 1.73
N LEU A 146 -2.68 22.34 0.72
CA LEU A 146 -1.36 23.00 0.71
C LEU A 146 -1.20 24.02 1.85
N GLU A 147 -2.29 24.65 2.27
CA GLU A 147 -2.34 25.57 3.41
C GLU A 147 -1.98 24.92 4.75
N ASP A 148 -2.19 23.61 4.90
CA ASP A 148 -1.88 22.84 6.11
C ASP A 148 -0.44 22.30 6.10
N ALA A 149 0.26 22.39 4.95
CA ALA A 149 1.57 21.78 4.75
C ALA A 149 2.64 22.31 5.71
N GLU A 150 2.60 23.60 6.01
CA GLU A 150 3.52 24.24 6.96
C GLU A 150 3.39 23.63 8.36
N GLU A 151 2.17 23.44 8.86
CA GLU A 151 1.95 22.83 10.18
C GLU A 151 2.46 21.38 10.21
N HIS A 152 2.15 20.60 9.17
CA HIS A 152 2.56 19.20 9.10
C HIS A 152 4.07 19.02 9.01
N PHE A 153 4.74 19.78 8.12
CA PHE A 153 6.19 19.65 7.93
C PHE A 153 6.99 20.27 9.08
N GLU A 154 6.51 21.36 9.70
CA GLU A 154 7.11 21.90 10.93
C GLU A 154 7.06 20.85 12.05
N ARG A 155 5.93 20.14 12.20
CA ARG A 155 5.77 19.07 13.20
C ARG A 155 6.75 17.91 12.97
N LEU A 156 6.82 17.39 11.75
CA LEU A 156 7.74 16.29 11.41
C LEU A 156 9.20 16.69 11.66
N SER A 157 9.59 17.89 11.21
CA SER A 157 10.93 18.42 11.43
C SER A 157 11.26 18.57 12.92
N CYS A 158 10.34 19.13 13.72
CA CYS A 158 10.50 19.24 15.18
C CYS A 158 10.66 17.88 15.89
N TRP A 159 10.09 16.80 15.34
CA TRP A 159 10.24 15.44 15.87
C TRP A 159 11.52 14.73 15.41
N GLY A 160 12.32 15.35 14.54
CA GLY A 160 13.50 14.70 13.95
C GLY A 160 13.17 13.73 12.81
N LEU A 161 11.97 13.81 12.24
CA LEU A 161 11.54 13.01 11.10
C LEU A 161 11.78 13.80 9.81
N THR A 162 12.96 13.60 9.22
CA THR A 162 13.47 14.41 8.10
C THR A 162 13.48 13.64 6.77
N PHE A 163 12.89 12.46 6.74
CA PHE A 163 12.69 11.64 5.56
C PHE A 163 11.22 11.27 5.40
N VAL A 164 10.69 11.30 4.19
CA VAL A 164 9.29 10.94 3.92
C VAL A 164 9.22 9.97 2.74
N ARG A 165 8.49 8.87 2.95
CA ARG A 165 7.96 8.03 1.87
C ARG A 165 6.67 8.68 1.39
N PHE A 166 6.69 9.31 0.23
CA PHE A 166 5.60 10.13 -0.27
C PHE A 166 4.74 9.34 -1.26
N LEU A 167 3.52 8.97 -0.88
CA LEU A 167 2.67 8.09 -1.67
C LEU A 167 1.95 8.87 -2.79
N VAL A 168 2.02 8.30 -4.00
CA VAL A 168 1.24 8.73 -5.16
C VAL A 168 0.66 7.49 -5.84
N THR A 169 -0.65 7.45 -6.07
CA THR A 169 -1.26 6.35 -6.83
C THR A 169 -1.18 6.64 -8.32
N TRP A 170 -1.15 5.58 -9.15
CA TRP A 170 -1.23 5.73 -10.61
C TRP A 170 -2.52 6.46 -11.03
N GLU A 171 -3.64 6.14 -10.40
CA GLU A 171 -4.92 6.80 -10.60
C GLU A 171 -4.85 8.30 -10.35
N ALA A 172 -4.11 8.75 -9.34
CA ALA A 172 -3.96 10.19 -9.08
C ALA A 172 -3.33 10.95 -10.25
N ILE A 173 -2.44 10.29 -10.99
CA ILE A 173 -1.74 10.88 -12.14
C ILE A 173 -2.59 10.78 -13.42
N GLU A 174 -3.34 9.70 -13.60
CA GLU A 174 -3.90 9.31 -14.91
C GLU A 174 -5.34 8.74 -14.78
N HIS A 175 -6.21 9.38 -13.99
CA HIS A 175 -7.58 8.89 -13.77
C HIS A 175 -8.53 9.10 -14.96
N GLU A 176 -8.38 10.18 -15.72
CA GLU A 176 -9.29 10.53 -16.84
C GLU A 176 -9.22 9.52 -17.99
N GLY A 177 -8.07 8.86 -18.17
CA GLY A 177 -7.88 7.86 -19.20
C GLY A 177 -6.42 7.65 -19.59
N PRO A 178 -6.12 6.61 -20.39
CA PRO A 178 -4.76 6.31 -20.83
C PRO A 178 -4.15 7.50 -21.60
N GLY A 179 -2.97 7.95 -21.17
CA GLY A 179 -2.25 9.10 -21.71
C GLY A 179 -2.76 10.47 -21.25
N VAL A 180 -3.78 10.55 -20.41
CA VAL A 180 -4.40 11.82 -19.96
C VAL A 180 -3.97 12.13 -18.53
N TYR A 181 -2.89 12.89 -18.41
CA TYR A 181 -2.28 13.22 -17.11
C TYR A 181 -2.94 14.42 -16.42
N ASP A 182 -3.26 14.30 -15.14
CA ASP A 182 -3.75 15.40 -14.31
C ASP A 182 -2.63 16.39 -13.99
N ARG A 183 -2.57 17.47 -14.77
CA ARG A 183 -1.57 18.54 -14.62
C ARG A 183 -1.76 19.36 -13.35
N GLU A 184 -2.99 19.47 -12.85
CA GLU A 184 -3.27 20.21 -11.62
C GLU A 184 -2.72 19.45 -10.42
N TYR A 185 -2.99 18.15 -10.34
CA TYR A 185 -2.43 17.28 -9.31
C TYR A 185 -0.89 17.24 -9.34
N LEU A 186 -0.28 17.11 -10.53
CA LEU A 186 1.18 17.12 -10.67
C LEU A 186 1.82 18.41 -10.15
N LEU A 187 1.23 19.57 -10.48
CA LEU A 187 1.70 20.87 -9.97
C LEU A 187 1.51 20.98 -8.45
N TYR A 188 0.38 20.50 -7.95
CA TYR A 188 0.09 20.49 -6.52
C TYR A 188 1.11 19.62 -5.74
N ILE A 189 1.43 18.40 -6.21
CA ILE A 189 2.46 17.54 -5.60
C ILE A 189 3.83 18.22 -5.61
N LYS A 190 4.21 18.86 -6.72
CA LYS A 190 5.47 19.63 -6.80
C LYS A 190 5.54 20.71 -5.73
N ASN A 191 4.48 21.51 -5.58
CA ASN A 191 4.45 22.58 -4.59
C ASN A 191 4.51 22.03 -3.16
N LEU A 192 3.84 20.91 -2.89
CA LEU A 192 3.84 20.26 -1.58
C LEU A 192 5.22 19.69 -1.22
N ILE A 193 5.87 18.99 -2.15
CA ILE A 193 7.22 18.44 -1.96
C ILE A 193 8.25 19.55 -1.80
N ARG A 194 8.15 20.63 -2.58
CA ARG A 194 8.99 21.81 -2.42
C ARG A 194 8.85 22.41 -1.03
N LYS A 195 7.60 22.51 -0.54
CA LYS A 195 7.33 22.98 0.82
C LYS A 195 7.99 22.07 1.86
N ALA A 196 7.96 20.75 1.70
CA ALA A 196 8.69 19.83 2.58
C ALA A 196 10.20 20.13 2.63
N GLY A 197 10.80 20.48 1.49
CA GLY A 197 12.21 20.86 1.39
C GLY A 197 12.57 22.10 2.21
N GLU A 198 11.67 23.08 2.33
CA GLU A 198 11.84 24.27 3.20
C GLU A 198 11.99 23.90 4.69
N TYR A 199 11.49 22.74 5.11
CA TYR A 199 11.60 22.21 6.48
C TYR A 199 12.73 21.19 6.65
N GLY A 200 13.60 21.05 5.65
CA GLY A 200 14.72 20.11 5.67
C GLY A 200 14.31 18.65 5.51
N ILE A 201 13.15 18.39 4.90
CA ILE A 201 12.64 17.05 4.67
C ILE A 201 12.99 16.61 3.25
N THR A 202 13.64 15.45 3.15
CA THR A 202 13.83 14.75 1.88
C THR A 202 12.76 13.70 1.67
N VAL A 203 12.46 13.40 0.41
CA VAL A 203 11.42 12.46 0.04
C VAL A 203 11.96 11.42 -0.93
N PHE A 204 11.39 10.22 -0.88
CA PHE A 204 11.27 9.41 -2.09
C PHE A 204 9.80 9.25 -2.43
N VAL A 205 9.52 9.19 -3.72
CA VAL A 205 8.16 9.04 -4.23
C VAL A 205 7.85 7.57 -4.37
N ASP A 206 6.73 7.15 -3.81
CA ASP A 206 6.23 5.78 -3.82
C ASP A 206 4.98 5.69 -4.72
N PRO A 207 5.11 5.09 -5.92
CA PRO A 207 3.98 4.68 -6.74
C PRO A 207 3.14 3.60 -6.04
N HIS A 208 2.23 4.06 -5.18
CA HIS A 208 1.53 3.24 -4.24
C HIS A 208 0.35 2.49 -4.87
N GLN A 209 0.14 1.26 -4.39
CA GLN A 209 -1.05 0.46 -4.64
C GLN A 209 -1.24 -0.50 -3.48
N ASP A 210 -2.50 -0.78 -3.15
CA ASP A 210 -2.90 -1.97 -2.41
C ASP A 210 -3.89 -2.74 -3.27
N VAL A 211 -3.65 -4.05 -3.45
CA VAL A 211 -4.52 -4.96 -4.20
C VAL A 211 -4.97 -4.40 -5.56
N TRP A 212 -4.10 -3.71 -6.30
CA TRP A 212 -4.31 -3.12 -7.63
C TRP A 212 -5.10 -1.81 -7.70
N SER A 213 -6.32 -1.71 -7.15
CA SER A 213 -7.24 -0.60 -7.45
C SER A 213 -8.37 -0.44 -6.42
N ARG A 214 -9.06 0.71 -6.45
CA ARG A 214 -10.28 0.96 -5.65
C ARG A 214 -11.37 -0.09 -5.90
N TRP A 215 -11.53 -0.55 -7.14
CA TRP A 215 -12.53 -1.55 -7.52
C TRP A 215 -12.16 -2.97 -7.15
N THR A 216 -10.91 -3.21 -6.75
CA THR A 216 -10.42 -4.49 -6.26
C THR A 216 -10.23 -4.50 -4.74
N GLY A 217 -10.65 -3.43 -4.07
CA GLY A 217 -10.72 -3.34 -2.60
C GLY A 217 -9.55 -2.61 -1.94
N GLY A 218 -8.70 -1.93 -2.70
CA GLY A 218 -7.57 -1.14 -2.19
C GLY A 218 -7.41 0.17 -2.97
N ASP A 219 -6.25 0.40 -3.55
CA ASP A 219 -5.89 1.63 -4.29
C ASP A 219 -4.79 1.37 -5.32
N GLY A 220 -4.46 2.38 -6.13
CA GLY A 220 -3.34 2.31 -7.06
C GLY A 220 -3.75 2.63 -8.50
N ALA A 221 -4.09 1.63 -9.27
CA ALA A 221 -4.41 1.72 -10.69
C ALA A 221 -5.82 2.27 -10.96
N PRO A 222 -5.99 3.11 -12.00
CA PRO A 222 -7.29 3.64 -12.41
C PRO A 222 -8.21 2.57 -13.00
N ALA A 223 -9.52 2.80 -12.95
CA ALA A 223 -10.56 1.86 -13.41
C ALA A 223 -10.34 1.37 -14.86
N TRP A 224 -9.86 2.26 -15.73
CA TRP A 224 -9.69 1.94 -17.15
C TRP A 224 -8.73 0.77 -17.39
N THR A 225 -7.83 0.46 -16.44
CA THR A 225 -6.93 -0.70 -16.52
C THR A 225 -7.71 -2.03 -16.44
N LEU A 226 -8.65 -2.13 -15.50
CA LEU A 226 -9.55 -3.27 -15.34
C LEU A 226 -10.49 -3.40 -16.55
N GLU A 227 -10.99 -2.26 -17.01
CA GLU A 227 -11.86 -2.19 -18.18
C GLU A 227 -11.17 -2.64 -19.47
N ALA A 228 -9.89 -2.28 -19.64
CA ALA A 228 -9.05 -2.72 -20.75
C ALA A 228 -8.84 -4.24 -20.76
N ALA A 229 -8.68 -4.85 -19.58
CA ALA A 229 -8.66 -6.30 -19.41
C ALA A 229 -10.02 -6.97 -19.68
N GLY A 230 -11.11 -6.19 -19.78
CA GLY A 230 -12.46 -6.66 -20.10
C GLY A 230 -13.40 -6.80 -18.91
N PHE A 231 -12.99 -6.40 -17.71
CA PHE A 231 -13.86 -6.40 -16.53
C PHE A 231 -14.97 -5.35 -16.63
N ASP A 232 -16.13 -5.68 -16.10
CA ASP A 232 -17.17 -4.73 -15.71
C ASP A 232 -16.92 -4.34 -14.25
N VAL A 233 -16.30 -3.18 -14.06
CA VAL A 233 -15.79 -2.74 -12.76
C VAL A 233 -16.90 -2.57 -11.71
N ASP A 234 -18.13 -2.29 -12.13
CA ASP A 234 -19.28 -2.10 -11.25
C ASP A 234 -19.82 -3.44 -10.71
N ARG A 235 -19.34 -4.58 -11.24
CA ARG A 235 -19.82 -5.93 -10.89
C ARG A 235 -18.81 -6.78 -10.15
N LEU A 236 -17.61 -6.26 -9.89
CA LEU A 236 -16.52 -7.05 -9.30
C LEU A 236 -16.85 -7.55 -7.89
N HIS A 237 -17.51 -6.72 -7.07
CA HIS A 237 -17.91 -7.12 -5.73
C HIS A 237 -18.98 -8.22 -5.76
N GLU A 238 -20.09 -7.97 -6.46
CA GLU A 238 -21.25 -8.86 -6.47
C GLU A 238 -20.93 -10.23 -7.10
N SER A 239 -20.09 -10.24 -8.14
CA SER A 239 -19.61 -11.48 -8.77
C SER A 239 -18.67 -12.30 -7.88
N GLY A 240 -18.17 -11.73 -6.78
CA GLY A 240 -17.14 -12.34 -5.92
C GLY A 240 -15.71 -12.22 -6.48
N ALA A 241 -15.51 -11.46 -7.56
CA ALA A 241 -14.21 -11.20 -8.15
C ALA A 241 -13.34 -10.25 -7.31
N ALA A 242 -13.95 -9.49 -6.41
CA ALA A 242 -13.32 -8.64 -5.42
C ALA A 242 -14.21 -8.49 -4.18
N PHE A 243 -13.67 -7.91 -3.11
CA PHE A 243 -14.40 -7.36 -1.98
C PHE A 243 -13.99 -5.92 -1.79
N THR A 244 -14.96 -5.06 -1.50
CA THR A 244 -14.77 -3.61 -1.42
C THR A 244 -15.59 -3.12 -0.25
N HIS A 245 -15.00 -2.26 0.58
CA HIS A 245 -15.70 -1.62 1.70
C HIS A 245 -16.91 -0.83 1.20
N GLN A 246 -16.84 -0.25 0.00
CA GLN A 246 -17.87 0.59 -0.60
C GLN A 246 -19.21 -0.13 -0.80
N HIS A 247 -19.14 -1.43 -1.08
CA HIS A 247 -20.33 -2.29 -1.25
C HIS A 247 -20.72 -3.00 0.05
N HIS A 248 -19.74 -3.35 0.90
CA HIS A 248 -20.00 -4.03 2.16
C HIS A 248 -20.60 -3.09 3.22
N GLY A 249 -20.14 -1.83 3.26
CA GLY A 249 -20.45 -0.86 4.30
C GLY A 249 -19.79 -1.18 5.64
N ASP A 250 -20.22 -0.45 6.67
CA ASP A 250 -19.73 -0.60 8.04
C ASP A 250 -20.61 -1.55 8.88
N PRO A 251 -20.02 -2.25 9.87
CA PRO A 251 -18.59 -2.27 10.20
C PRO A 251 -17.79 -3.17 9.24
N LEU A 252 -16.67 -2.66 8.73
CA LEU A 252 -15.74 -3.47 7.94
C LEU A 252 -14.97 -4.44 8.87
N PRO A 253 -14.97 -5.76 8.62
CA PRO A 253 -14.16 -6.67 9.41
C PRO A 253 -12.66 -6.40 9.17
N SER A 254 -11.87 -6.47 10.24
CA SER A 254 -10.43 -6.15 10.21
C SER A 254 -9.69 -7.03 9.20
N MET A 255 -8.76 -6.44 8.43
CA MET A 255 -7.91 -7.13 7.46
C MET A 255 -8.65 -7.82 6.30
N MET A 256 -9.92 -7.48 6.04
CA MET A 256 -10.71 -8.06 4.92
C MET A 256 -10.24 -7.67 3.52
N TRP A 257 -9.38 -6.66 3.39
CA TRP A 257 -8.85 -6.22 2.11
C TRP A 257 -7.76 -7.15 1.58
N ILE A 258 -6.92 -7.73 2.45
CA ILE A 258 -5.78 -8.59 2.09
C ILE A 258 -6.18 -9.80 1.22
N PRO A 259 -7.27 -10.54 1.54
CA PRO A 259 -7.70 -11.65 0.71
C PRO A 259 -8.02 -11.28 -0.75
N ASN A 260 -8.15 -9.99 -1.10
CA ASN A 260 -8.30 -9.59 -2.50
C ASN A 260 -7.10 -9.97 -3.37
N HIS A 261 -5.88 -10.10 -2.81
CA HIS A 261 -4.70 -10.54 -3.58
C HIS A 261 -4.91 -11.87 -4.30
N THR A 262 -5.74 -12.77 -3.73
CA THR A 262 -6.05 -14.07 -4.32
C THR A 262 -7.47 -14.15 -4.91
N ARG A 263 -8.10 -13.00 -5.17
CA ARG A 263 -9.38 -12.92 -5.89
C ARG A 263 -9.17 -12.56 -7.35
N LEU A 264 -10.16 -12.93 -8.17
CA LEU A 264 -10.07 -12.90 -9.62
C LEU A 264 -9.51 -11.59 -10.17
N ALA A 265 -10.04 -10.45 -9.73
CA ALA A 265 -9.74 -9.16 -10.36
C ALA A 265 -8.28 -8.72 -10.13
N ALA A 266 -7.85 -8.60 -8.87
CA ALA A 266 -6.46 -8.21 -8.56
C ALA A 266 -5.45 -9.24 -9.09
N GLY A 267 -5.70 -10.53 -8.82
CA GLY A 267 -4.82 -11.60 -9.29
C GLY A 267 -4.65 -11.63 -10.81
N THR A 268 -5.75 -11.43 -11.55
CA THR A 268 -5.68 -11.34 -13.02
C THR A 268 -4.86 -10.14 -13.45
N MET A 269 -5.12 -8.96 -12.90
CA MET A 269 -4.43 -7.74 -13.33
C MET A 269 -2.92 -7.79 -13.09
N PHE A 270 -2.48 -8.32 -11.95
CA PHE A 270 -1.05 -8.52 -11.69
C PHE A 270 -0.41 -9.51 -12.67
N THR A 271 -1.06 -10.64 -12.96
CA THR A 271 -0.55 -11.59 -13.96
C THR A 271 -0.48 -10.98 -15.35
N LEU A 272 -1.46 -10.16 -15.74
CA LEU A 272 -1.44 -9.45 -17.02
C LEU A 272 -0.33 -8.39 -17.07
N PHE A 273 -0.14 -7.64 -15.98
CA PHE A 273 0.88 -6.60 -15.88
C PHE A 273 2.29 -7.15 -15.98
N PHE A 274 2.59 -8.30 -15.36
CA PHE A 274 3.93 -8.86 -15.34
C PHE A 274 4.19 -9.88 -16.46
N GLY A 275 3.23 -10.77 -16.74
CA GLY A 275 3.41 -11.93 -17.62
C GLY A 275 2.34 -12.09 -18.70
N GLY A 276 1.62 -11.02 -19.07
CA GLY A 276 0.56 -11.08 -20.07
C GLY A 276 1.00 -11.56 -21.46
N ARG A 277 2.27 -11.41 -21.85
CA ARG A 277 2.78 -11.96 -23.13
C ARG A 277 2.81 -13.49 -23.15
N ASP A 278 3.16 -14.10 -22.03
CA ASP A 278 3.27 -15.56 -21.94
C ASP A 278 1.93 -16.22 -21.59
N PHE A 279 1.22 -15.65 -20.60
CA PHE A 279 0.02 -16.27 -20.06
C PHE A 279 -1.27 -15.78 -20.70
N ALA A 280 -1.27 -14.61 -21.34
CA ALA A 280 -2.43 -14.05 -22.03
C ALA A 280 -2.11 -13.47 -23.43
N PRO A 281 -1.40 -14.21 -24.32
CA PRO A 281 -0.92 -13.68 -25.60
C PRO A 281 -2.02 -13.16 -26.53
N LEU A 282 -3.25 -13.66 -26.41
CA LEU A 282 -4.39 -13.26 -27.25
C LEU A 282 -5.05 -11.96 -26.77
N LEU A 283 -4.75 -11.50 -25.55
CA LEU A 283 -5.36 -10.31 -24.99
C LEU A 283 -4.58 -9.07 -25.44
N THR A 284 -5.17 -8.35 -26.40
CA THR A 284 -4.63 -7.11 -26.93
C THR A 284 -5.54 -5.92 -26.67
N VAL A 285 -4.92 -4.75 -26.49
CA VAL A 285 -5.57 -3.45 -26.34
C VAL A 285 -4.85 -2.50 -27.27
N GLU A 286 -5.60 -1.83 -28.16
CA GLU A 286 -5.03 -0.90 -29.16
C GLU A 286 -3.92 -1.55 -30.01
N GLY A 287 -4.07 -2.84 -30.33
CA GLY A 287 -3.12 -3.60 -31.14
C GLY A 287 -1.84 -4.04 -30.42
N LYS A 288 -1.69 -3.77 -29.11
CA LYS A 288 -0.57 -4.21 -28.28
C LYS A 288 -1.01 -5.30 -27.31
N ASN A 289 -0.10 -6.20 -26.92
CA ASN A 289 -0.38 -7.11 -25.81
C ASN A 289 -0.64 -6.29 -24.53
N ILE A 290 -1.59 -6.74 -23.72
CA ILE A 290 -2.01 -6.04 -22.49
C ILE A 290 -0.86 -5.78 -21.51
N GLN A 291 0.15 -6.66 -21.44
CA GLN A 291 1.33 -6.46 -20.60
C GLN A 291 2.08 -5.19 -21.02
N ASP A 292 2.43 -5.08 -22.30
CA ASP A 292 3.16 -3.93 -22.82
C ASP A 292 2.31 -2.66 -22.69
N TRP A 293 1.02 -2.75 -22.99
CA TRP A 293 0.11 -1.61 -22.88
C TRP A 293 0.01 -1.08 -21.43
N LEU A 294 -0.19 -1.96 -20.45
CA LEU A 294 -0.26 -1.57 -19.03
C LEU A 294 1.08 -1.03 -18.53
N GLN A 295 2.19 -1.72 -18.81
CA GLN A 295 3.51 -1.27 -18.36
C GLN A 295 3.92 0.05 -19.01
N GLU A 296 3.61 0.27 -20.29
CA GLU A 296 3.90 1.53 -20.97
C GLU A 296 3.18 2.71 -20.33
N HIS A 297 1.88 2.60 -20.08
CA HIS A 297 1.12 3.69 -19.44
C HIS A 297 1.55 3.92 -18.01
N TYR A 298 1.70 2.86 -17.21
CA TYR A 298 2.18 2.97 -15.82
C TYR A 298 3.55 3.65 -15.76
N VAL A 299 4.54 3.12 -16.49
CA VAL A 299 5.90 3.65 -16.49
C VAL A 299 5.93 5.08 -17.03
N ARG A 300 5.08 5.42 -18.02
CA ARG A 300 5.00 6.78 -18.53
C ARG A 300 4.36 7.74 -17.52
N ALA A 301 3.31 7.34 -16.81
CA ALA A 301 2.68 8.16 -15.77
C ALA A 301 3.70 8.52 -14.67
N ILE A 302 4.45 7.54 -14.17
CA ILE A 302 5.50 7.81 -13.17
C ILE A 302 6.65 8.64 -13.76
N ALA A 303 7.02 8.42 -15.03
CA ALA A 303 8.02 9.24 -15.71
C ALA A 303 7.59 10.71 -15.86
N VAL A 304 6.30 10.99 -16.10
CA VAL A 304 5.76 12.35 -16.13
C VAL A 304 5.81 13.01 -14.75
N LEU A 305 5.55 12.26 -13.68
CA LEU A 305 5.75 12.73 -12.32
C LEU A 305 7.23 13.03 -12.05
N ALA A 306 8.14 12.15 -12.48
CA ALA A 306 9.58 12.36 -12.37
C ALA A 306 10.06 13.59 -13.15
N GLU A 307 9.57 13.80 -14.37
CA GLU A 307 9.81 15.02 -15.15
C GLU A 307 9.35 16.29 -14.40
N THR A 308 8.23 16.21 -13.69
CA THR A 308 7.66 17.34 -12.94
C THR A 308 8.52 17.70 -11.72
N LEU A 309 9.09 16.70 -11.07
CA LEU A 309 9.86 16.80 -9.81
C LEU A 309 11.38 16.85 -10.00
N ARG A 310 11.89 16.73 -11.22
CA ARG A 310 13.32 16.58 -11.53
C ARG A 310 14.24 17.63 -10.89
N ASP A 311 13.74 18.86 -10.76
CA ASP A 311 14.48 20.03 -10.26
C ASP A 311 14.30 20.25 -8.75
N GLU A 312 13.53 19.41 -8.05
CA GLU A 312 13.38 19.47 -6.59
C GLU A 312 14.53 18.70 -5.93
N PRO A 313 15.50 19.38 -5.28
CA PRO A 313 16.71 18.74 -4.77
C PRO A 313 16.42 17.76 -3.62
N ASN A 314 15.33 17.99 -2.90
CA ASN A 314 14.90 17.15 -1.79
C ASN A 314 14.19 15.85 -2.23
N VAL A 315 14.01 15.61 -3.53
CA VAL A 315 13.56 14.31 -4.06
C VAL A 315 14.76 13.42 -4.31
N LEU A 316 14.93 12.39 -3.47
CA LEU A 316 16.04 11.42 -3.61
C LEU A 316 15.81 10.49 -4.80
N GLY A 317 14.58 10.05 -5.02
CA GLY A 317 14.28 9.02 -6.00
C GLY A 317 12.84 8.56 -6.03
N PHE A 318 12.62 7.47 -6.74
CA PHE A 318 11.33 6.86 -6.99
C PHE A 318 11.40 5.37 -6.64
N ASP A 319 10.38 4.89 -5.94
CA ASP A 319 10.10 3.46 -5.83
C ASP A 319 9.51 2.95 -7.16
N THR A 320 9.66 1.65 -7.40
CA THR A 320 9.23 0.98 -8.63
C THR A 320 7.74 0.70 -8.66
N LEU A 321 7.23 0.11 -7.59
CA LEU A 321 5.83 -0.22 -7.33
C LEU A 321 5.76 -0.66 -5.86
N ASN A 322 4.81 -0.16 -5.06
CA ASN A 322 4.61 -0.65 -3.68
C ASN A 322 4.26 -2.15 -3.68
N GLU A 323 4.95 -2.95 -2.85
CA GLU A 323 4.65 -4.36 -2.55
C GLU A 323 4.18 -5.17 -3.78
N PRO A 324 5.02 -5.32 -4.82
CA PRO A 324 4.64 -5.99 -6.06
C PRO A 324 4.18 -7.44 -5.80
N ASN A 325 3.00 -7.76 -6.36
CA ASN A 325 2.43 -9.09 -6.39
C ASN A 325 2.43 -9.58 -7.86
N LEU A 326 2.96 -10.77 -8.15
CA LEU A 326 3.01 -11.30 -9.52
C LEU A 326 1.74 -12.07 -9.96
N GLY A 327 0.70 -12.04 -9.13
CA GLY A 327 -0.58 -12.70 -9.33
C GLY A 327 -0.44 -14.21 -9.29
N MET A 328 -0.87 -14.87 -10.37
CA MET A 328 -0.81 -16.32 -10.54
C MET A 328 0.52 -16.82 -11.10
N ILE A 329 1.47 -15.97 -11.50
CA ILE A 329 2.73 -16.42 -12.12
C ILE A 329 3.51 -17.29 -11.11
N GLY A 330 3.95 -18.47 -11.55
CA GLY A 330 4.63 -19.45 -10.69
C GLY A 330 3.69 -20.36 -9.91
N TRP A 331 2.39 -20.08 -9.89
CA TRP A 331 1.44 -20.86 -9.11
C TRP A 331 1.36 -22.31 -9.57
N GLU A 332 1.63 -23.24 -8.65
CA GLU A 332 1.78 -24.66 -9.00
C GLU A 332 0.48 -25.24 -9.54
N ASP A 333 -0.65 -25.04 -8.85
CA ASP A 333 -1.95 -25.62 -9.23
C ASP A 333 -3.10 -24.69 -8.87
N VAL A 334 -3.86 -24.26 -9.88
CA VAL A 334 -4.99 -23.32 -9.74
C VAL A 334 -6.16 -23.86 -8.90
N ARG A 335 -6.14 -25.13 -8.50
CA ARG A 335 -7.09 -25.74 -7.55
C ARG A 335 -6.70 -25.54 -6.09
N LYS A 336 -5.42 -25.23 -5.80
CA LYS A 336 -4.95 -24.99 -4.44
C LYS A 336 -5.58 -23.71 -3.89
N ARG A 337 -5.98 -23.75 -2.61
CA ARG A 337 -6.53 -22.61 -1.86
C ARG A 337 -5.43 -22.03 -0.96
N SER A 338 -4.37 -21.52 -1.58
CA SER A 338 -3.32 -20.77 -0.89
C SER A 338 -3.69 -19.29 -0.83
N ALA A 339 -3.34 -18.64 0.27
CA ALA A 339 -3.59 -17.22 0.50
C ALA A 339 -2.65 -16.73 1.60
N TYR A 340 -2.11 -15.53 1.44
CA TYR A 340 -1.32 -14.83 2.46
C TYR A 340 -1.98 -14.86 3.84
N LEU A 341 -3.29 -14.61 3.83
CA LEU A 341 -4.14 -14.53 5.00
C LEU A 341 -5.43 -15.24 4.67
N LYS A 342 -5.66 -16.40 5.31
CA LYS A 342 -6.96 -17.08 5.24
C LYS A 342 -7.96 -16.32 6.10
N HIS A 343 -8.71 -15.41 5.49
CA HIS A 343 -9.69 -14.57 6.16
C HIS A 343 -10.85 -14.24 5.22
N GLY A 344 -12.07 -14.15 5.75
CA GLY A 344 -13.27 -14.03 4.92
C GLY A 344 -13.45 -15.25 4.02
N TRP A 345 -13.98 -15.07 2.81
CA TRP A 345 -14.03 -16.17 1.85
C TRP A 345 -12.69 -16.37 1.15
N VAL A 346 -12.30 -17.65 1.00
CA VAL A 346 -11.08 -18.07 0.31
C VAL A 346 -11.48 -19.05 -0.78
N ALA A 347 -11.18 -18.69 -2.02
CA ALA A 347 -11.44 -19.49 -3.20
C ALA A 347 -10.11 -19.89 -3.84
N SER A 348 -10.08 -21.03 -4.50
CA SER A 348 -9.03 -21.36 -5.46
C SER A 348 -9.13 -20.44 -6.68
N TRP A 349 -8.06 -20.35 -7.48
CA TRP A 349 -8.12 -19.63 -8.74
C TRP A 349 -9.21 -20.19 -9.67
N PHE A 350 -9.33 -21.51 -9.77
CA PHE A 350 -10.37 -22.13 -10.59
C PHE A 350 -11.81 -21.81 -10.12
N GLU A 351 -12.05 -21.74 -8.81
CA GLU A 351 -13.33 -21.26 -8.26
C GLU A 351 -13.54 -19.77 -8.57
N SER A 352 -12.50 -18.96 -8.47
CA SER A 352 -12.56 -17.53 -8.80
C SER A 352 -12.86 -17.28 -10.29
N PHE A 353 -12.31 -18.10 -11.19
CA PHE A 353 -12.61 -18.02 -12.63
C PHE A 353 -14.09 -18.29 -12.91
N GLN A 354 -14.64 -19.30 -12.23
CA GLN A 354 -16.04 -19.67 -12.32
C GLN A 354 -16.97 -18.59 -11.76
N LEU A 355 -16.65 -18.04 -10.59
CA LEU A 355 -17.38 -16.92 -9.98
C LEU A 355 -17.45 -15.73 -10.94
N GLY A 356 -16.32 -15.38 -11.58
CA GLY A 356 -16.27 -14.31 -12.57
C GLY A 356 -17.15 -14.53 -13.80
N GLU A 357 -17.43 -15.79 -14.17
CA GLU A 357 -18.35 -16.16 -15.25
C GLU A 357 -19.81 -16.30 -14.80
N GLY A 358 -20.17 -15.83 -13.60
CA GLY A 358 -21.55 -15.82 -13.13
C GLY A 358 -22.01 -17.12 -12.46
N ARG A 359 -21.09 -18.01 -12.08
CA ARG A 359 -21.46 -19.25 -11.36
C ARG A 359 -21.70 -18.97 -9.88
N VAL A 360 -22.67 -19.69 -9.33
CA VAL A 360 -22.94 -19.73 -7.88
C VAL A 360 -22.09 -20.84 -7.28
N LEU A 361 -21.22 -20.52 -6.32
CA LEU A 361 -20.36 -21.52 -5.66
C LEU A 361 -20.45 -21.41 -4.14
N ALA A 362 -20.30 -22.55 -3.45
CA ALA A 362 -20.08 -22.60 -2.01
C ALA A 362 -18.58 -22.71 -1.73
N VAL A 363 -17.97 -21.61 -1.27
CA VAL A 363 -16.52 -21.50 -1.01
C VAL A 363 -16.22 -21.51 0.48
N ASP A 364 -14.99 -21.87 0.85
CA ASP A 364 -14.56 -21.89 2.24
C ASP A 364 -14.54 -20.48 2.84
N TYR A 365 -14.94 -20.38 4.10
CA TYR A 365 -14.98 -19.13 4.84
C TYR A 365 -14.17 -19.26 6.13
N PHE A 366 -13.34 -18.27 6.43
CA PHE A 366 -12.44 -18.24 7.57
C PHE A 366 -12.71 -17.00 8.41
N TYR A 367 -13.16 -17.19 9.65
CA TYR A 367 -13.32 -16.10 10.61
C TYR A 367 -13.44 -16.64 12.05
N PRO A 368 -12.59 -16.22 13.01
CA PRO A 368 -11.41 -15.32 12.85
C PRO A 368 -10.36 -15.87 11.87
N SER A 369 -9.32 -15.09 11.53
CA SER A 369 -8.28 -15.49 10.56
C SER A 369 -7.75 -16.90 10.85
N TYR A 370 -7.58 -17.69 9.79
CA TYR A 370 -7.16 -19.09 9.79
C TYR A 370 -8.11 -20.10 10.46
N VAL A 371 -9.22 -19.65 11.06
CA VAL A 371 -10.25 -20.52 11.63
C VAL A 371 -11.34 -20.78 10.59
N TRP A 372 -11.34 -21.97 10.00
CA TRP A 372 -12.40 -22.38 9.07
C TRP A 372 -13.77 -22.38 9.77
N ASN A 373 -14.74 -21.73 9.13
CA ASN A 373 -16.08 -21.44 9.65
C ASN A 373 -17.15 -21.79 8.59
N GLY A 374 -17.01 -23.00 8.03
CA GLY A 374 -17.93 -23.53 7.04
C GLY A 374 -17.74 -22.94 5.64
N LYS A 375 -18.77 -23.14 4.81
CA LYS A 375 -18.84 -22.58 3.47
C LYS A 375 -19.81 -21.41 3.41
N ARG A 376 -19.63 -20.50 2.44
CA ARG A 376 -20.56 -19.43 2.09
C ARG A 376 -20.88 -19.49 0.61
N ILE A 377 -22.15 -19.27 0.28
CA ILE A 377 -22.61 -19.17 -1.10
C ILE A 377 -22.20 -17.79 -1.62
N LEU A 378 -21.45 -17.76 -2.71
CA LEU A 378 -21.09 -16.54 -3.42
C LEU A 378 -21.79 -16.45 -4.77
N ASN A 379 -21.94 -15.20 -5.23
CA ASN A 379 -22.56 -14.82 -6.49
C ASN A 379 -23.98 -15.41 -6.72
N PRO A 380 -24.92 -15.34 -5.76
CA PRO A 380 -26.27 -15.87 -5.94
C PRO A 380 -27.04 -15.20 -7.08
N GLY A 381 -26.69 -13.96 -7.42
CA GLY A 381 -27.26 -13.19 -8.54
C GLY A 381 -26.77 -13.63 -9.92
N ARG A 382 -25.82 -14.58 -10.00
CA ARG A 382 -25.20 -15.06 -11.25
C ARG A 382 -24.60 -13.93 -12.09
N VAL A 383 -24.04 -12.94 -11.40
CA VAL A 383 -23.46 -11.74 -12.00
C VAL A 383 -22.09 -12.06 -12.56
N ARG A 384 -21.86 -11.69 -13.82
CA ARG A 384 -20.55 -11.82 -14.47
C ARG A 384 -19.68 -10.63 -14.10
N ALA A 385 -18.41 -10.89 -13.83
CA ALA A 385 -17.38 -9.87 -13.62
C ALA A 385 -16.91 -9.21 -14.93
N TRP A 386 -17.28 -9.77 -16.08
CA TRP A 386 -16.81 -9.36 -17.41
C TRP A 386 -17.87 -8.52 -18.13
N LYS A 387 -17.43 -7.56 -18.96
CA LYS A 387 -18.32 -6.79 -19.84
C LYS A 387 -19.06 -7.72 -20.81
N GLU A 388 -20.20 -7.24 -21.31
CA GLU A 388 -20.98 -7.97 -22.32
C GLU A 388 -20.11 -8.31 -23.54
N GLY A 389 -20.24 -9.53 -24.07
CA GLY A 389 -19.41 -10.03 -25.17
C GLY A 389 -17.94 -10.33 -24.80
N ARG A 390 -17.50 -10.10 -23.57
CA ARG A 390 -16.16 -10.51 -23.08
C ARG A 390 -16.28 -11.81 -22.28
N GLN A 391 -15.21 -12.60 -22.27
CA GLN A 391 -15.11 -13.85 -21.51
C GLN A 391 -13.95 -13.79 -20.53
N CYS A 392 -13.92 -14.72 -19.57
CA CYS A 392 -12.79 -14.90 -18.68
C CYS A 392 -11.50 -15.07 -19.47
N VAL A 393 -10.49 -14.25 -19.16
CA VAL A 393 -9.18 -14.27 -19.84
C VAL A 393 -8.58 -15.68 -19.80
N TRP A 394 -8.68 -16.37 -18.67
CA TRP A 394 -8.13 -17.72 -18.53
C TRP A 394 -8.92 -18.77 -19.32
N ARG A 395 -10.23 -18.56 -19.50
CA ARG A 395 -11.03 -19.39 -20.41
C ARG A 395 -10.66 -19.14 -21.88
N GLN A 396 -10.42 -17.88 -22.26
CA GLN A 396 -9.95 -17.51 -23.59
C GLN A 396 -8.64 -18.22 -23.99
N HIS A 397 -7.80 -18.52 -23.00
CA HIS A 397 -6.51 -19.17 -23.21
C HIS A 397 -6.54 -20.70 -22.96
N GLY A 398 -7.75 -21.26 -22.84
CA GLY A 398 -7.96 -22.70 -22.69
C GLY A 398 -7.39 -23.26 -21.38
N VAL A 399 -7.34 -22.46 -20.32
CA VAL A 399 -7.01 -22.94 -18.97
C VAL A 399 -8.14 -23.81 -18.43
N TRP A 400 -9.37 -23.45 -18.76
CA TRP A 400 -10.58 -24.15 -18.40
C TRP A 400 -11.68 -23.86 -19.43
N GLU A 401 -12.77 -24.63 -19.40
CA GLU A 401 -13.93 -24.44 -20.27
C GLU A 401 -15.25 -24.77 -19.57
N ILE A 402 -16.35 -24.57 -20.29
CA ILE A 402 -17.67 -25.04 -19.90
C ILE A 402 -18.05 -26.13 -20.90
N ASP A 403 -18.29 -27.34 -20.43
CA ASP A 403 -18.62 -28.48 -21.27
C ASP A 403 -20.06 -28.39 -21.83
N GLU A 404 -20.43 -29.36 -22.67
CA GLU A 404 -21.77 -29.45 -23.28
C GLU A 404 -22.90 -29.57 -22.25
N ARG A 405 -22.61 -29.99 -21.02
CA ARG A 405 -23.58 -30.11 -19.92
C ARG A 405 -23.71 -28.83 -19.11
N GLY A 406 -22.92 -27.81 -19.44
CA GLY A 406 -22.87 -26.58 -18.68
C GLY A 406 -22.05 -26.70 -17.40
N GLU A 407 -21.12 -27.65 -17.30
CA GLU A 407 -20.22 -27.81 -16.15
C GLU A 407 -18.84 -27.21 -16.40
N ALA A 408 -18.22 -26.67 -15.35
CA ALA A 408 -16.88 -26.10 -15.46
C ALA A 408 -15.82 -27.21 -15.44
N VAL A 409 -14.98 -27.26 -16.48
CA VAL A 409 -13.92 -28.27 -16.64
C VAL A 409 -12.56 -27.58 -16.68
N LEU A 410 -11.68 -27.93 -15.75
CA LEU A 410 -10.31 -27.44 -15.72
C LEU A 410 -9.45 -28.26 -16.69
N LEU A 411 -8.75 -27.58 -17.60
CA LEU A 411 -7.96 -28.21 -18.66
C LEU A 411 -6.45 -28.16 -18.37
N LYS A 412 -5.97 -27.05 -17.80
CA LYS A 412 -4.54 -26.81 -17.53
C LYS A 412 -4.33 -26.39 -16.08
N PRO A 413 -4.27 -27.34 -15.13
CA PRO A 413 -4.12 -27.02 -13.71
C PRO A 413 -2.82 -26.26 -13.37
N HIS A 414 -1.74 -26.53 -14.10
CA HIS A 414 -0.40 -25.98 -13.88
C HIS A 414 -0.04 -24.85 -14.86
N TYR A 415 -1.05 -24.15 -15.41
CA TYR A 415 -0.88 -23.21 -16.54
C TYR A 415 0.14 -22.10 -16.26
N PHE A 416 0.24 -21.64 -15.00
CA PHE A 416 1.11 -20.52 -14.64
C PHE A 416 2.50 -20.92 -14.16
N GLN A 417 2.78 -22.22 -14.09
CA GLN A 417 4.03 -22.74 -13.58
C GLN A 417 5.12 -22.80 -14.67
N GLN A 418 4.73 -22.98 -15.93
CA GLN A 418 5.65 -23.21 -17.02
C GLN A 418 5.28 -22.43 -18.27
N VAL A 419 6.31 -21.95 -18.97
CA VAL A 419 6.21 -21.36 -20.31
C VAL A 419 7.10 -22.14 -21.25
N ASN A 420 6.54 -22.61 -22.37
CA ASN A 420 7.25 -23.41 -23.37
C ASN A 420 8.01 -24.63 -22.78
N GLY A 421 7.44 -25.26 -21.74
CA GLY A 421 8.02 -26.43 -21.08
C GLY A 421 9.16 -26.14 -20.09
N LYS A 422 9.42 -24.87 -19.78
CA LYS A 422 10.39 -24.45 -18.75
C LYS A 422 9.65 -23.88 -17.55
N GLN A 423 10.12 -24.26 -16.34
CA GLN A 423 9.65 -23.66 -15.10
C GLN A 423 9.98 -22.17 -15.08
N VAL A 424 9.01 -21.36 -14.66
CA VAL A 424 9.20 -19.91 -14.56
C VAL A 424 9.96 -19.54 -13.30
N ASP A 425 10.82 -18.54 -13.42
CA ASP A 425 11.39 -17.80 -12.30
C ASP A 425 10.70 -16.43 -12.25
N THR A 426 9.84 -16.23 -11.26
CA THR A 426 9.00 -15.02 -11.10
C THR A 426 9.84 -13.74 -11.15
N MET A 427 11.00 -13.76 -10.49
CA MET A 427 11.87 -12.60 -10.37
C MET A 427 12.66 -12.35 -11.64
N ARG A 428 13.39 -13.36 -12.12
CA ARG A 428 14.24 -13.24 -13.30
C ARG A 428 13.44 -13.00 -14.57
N ASP A 429 12.33 -13.73 -14.75
CA ASP A 429 11.61 -13.76 -16.02
C ASP A 429 10.57 -12.64 -16.13
N TYR A 430 10.11 -12.05 -15.01
CA TYR A 430 9.02 -11.06 -15.03
C TYR A 430 9.28 -9.77 -14.24
N PHE A 431 9.72 -9.85 -12.98
CA PHE A 431 9.95 -8.64 -12.19
C PHE A 431 11.17 -7.84 -12.68
N VAL A 432 12.31 -8.50 -12.92
CA VAL A 432 13.54 -7.85 -13.39
C VAL A 432 13.36 -7.16 -14.76
N PRO A 433 12.68 -7.74 -15.77
CA PRO A 433 12.38 -7.04 -17.01
C PRO A 433 11.52 -5.79 -16.84
N PHE A 434 10.51 -5.84 -15.96
CA PHE A 434 9.72 -4.65 -15.59
C PHE A 434 10.60 -3.59 -14.92
N LEU A 435 11.41 -3.99 -13.94
CA LEU A 435 12.34 -3.12 -13.23
C LEU A 435 13.28 -2.41 -14.21
N ARG A 436 13.90 -3.12 -15.14
CA ARG A 436 14.78 -2.53 -16.17
C ARG A 436 14.06 -1.48 -17.02
N ARG A 437 12.81 -1.75 -17.43
CA ARG A 437 11.98 -0.78 -18.17
C ARG A 437 11.69 0.46 -17.34
N PHE A 438 11.33 0.28 -16.07
CA PHE A 438 11.06 1.37 -15.13
C PHE A 438 12.30 2.23 -14.92
N VAL A 439 13.43 1.62 -14.53
CA VAL A 439 14.71 2.30 -14.27
C VAL A 439 15.16 3.11 -15.48
N SER A 440 15.11 2.52 -16.68
CA SER A 440 15.48 3.21 -17.92
C SER A 440 14.64 4.46 -18.15
N SER A 441 13.32 4.36 -17.95
CA SER A 441 12.39 5.48 -18.13
C SER A 441 12.62 6.59 -17.09
N ILE A 442 12.71 6.24 -15.80
CA ILE A 442 12.91 7.22 -14.72
C ILE A 442 14.23 7.95 -14.88
N ARG A 443 15.33 7.24 -15.20
CA ARG A 443 16.63 7.89 -15.40
C ARG A 443 16.67 8.82 -16.60
N LYS A 444 15.89 8.54 -17.65
CA LYS A 444 15.73 9.44 -18.79
C LYS A 444 14.95 10.70 -18.39
N SER A 445 13.93 10.57 -17.55
CA SER A 445 13.04 11.67 -17.13
C SER A 445 13.61 12.53 -15.99
N SER A 446 14.31 11.92 -15.04
CA SER A 446 14.98 12.57 -13.90
C SER A 446 16.37 11.94 -13.66
N PRO A 447 17.40 12.40 -14.40
CA PRO A 447 18.76 11.91 -14.26
C PRO A 447 19.28 12.05 -12.82
N GLY A 448 19.98 11.01 -12.34
CA GLY A 448 20.55 10.99 -10.98
C GLY A 448 19.56 10.62 -9.88
N SER A 449 18.26 10.45 -10.18
CA SER A 449 17.30 9.88 -9.22
C SER A 449 17.67 8.47 -8.80
N TRP A 450 17.54 8.20 -7.52
CA TRP A 450 17.67 6.86 -6.98
C TRP A 450 16.45 6.02 -7.32
N ILE A 451 16.65 4.72 -7.38
CA ILE A 451 15.59 3.73 -7.57
C ILE A 451 15.50 2.95 -6.27
N PHE A 452 14.35 3.07 -5.61
CA PHE A 452 13.98 2.21 -4.51
C PHE A 452 13.28 0.99 -5.10
N ILE A 453 13.60 -0.19 -4.58
CA ILE A 453 13.04 -1.45 -5.04
C ILE A 453 12.43 -2.10 -3.82
N ASP A 454 11.11 -2.22 -3.84
CA ASP A 454 10.39 -3.01 -2.87
C ASP A 454 10.54 -4.51 -3.18
N ARG A 455 10.40 -5.35 -2.16
CA ARG A 455 10.49 -6.81 -2.31
C ARG A 455 9.22 -7.31 -3.00
N ASP A 456 9.31 -8.39 -3.76
CA ASP A 456 8.10 -9.11 -4.13
C ASP A 456 7.47 -9.75 -2.89
N THR A 457 6.14 -9.75 -2.84
CA THR A 457 5.42 -10.46 -1.79
C THR A 457 5.07 -11.85 -2.31
N ASP A 458 5.87 -12.87 -1.95
CA ASP A 458 5.49 -14.26 -2.19
C ASP A 458 4.38 -14.66 -1.22
N PHE A 459 3.24 -15.06 -1.79
CA PHE A 459 2.02 -15.39 -1.06
C PHE A 459 1.86 -16.90 -0.78
N GLU A 460 2.72 -17.74 -1.36
CA GLU A 460 2.87 -19.14 -0.97
C GLU A 460 3.93 -19.30 0.14
N ASP A 461 4.98 -18.46 0.14
CA ASP A 461 5.98 -18.37 1.21
C ASP A 461 6.26 -16.91 1.65
N PRO A 462 5.51 -16.37 2.64
CA PRO A 462 5.71 -15.01 3.12
C PRO A 462 7.03 -14.80 3.89
N THR A 463 7.85 -15.84 4.07
CA THR A 463 9.19 -15.77 4.66
C THR A 463 10.31 -15.79 3.64
N ALA A 464 10.00 -15.99 2.35
CA ALA A 464 10.98 -15.98 1.28
C ALA A 464 11.56 -14.58 1.10
N GLU A 465 12.88 -14.45 1.25
CA GLU A 465 13.60 -13.20 0.97
C GLU A 465 14.11 -13.20 -0.47
N HIS A 466 13.26 -12.79 -1.41
CA HIS A 466 13.66 -12.61 -2.81
C HIS A 466 13.87 -11.13 -3.13
N CYS A 467 14.90 -10.52 -2.53
CA CYS A 467 15.34 -9.21 -3.02
C CYS A 467 16.23 -9.44 -4.26
N PRO A 468 15.88 -8.91 -5.44
CA PRO A 468 16.72 -9.10 -6.62
C PRO A 468 18.09 -8.46 -6.36
N VAL A 469 19.16 -9.26 -6.47
CA VAL A 469 20.51 -8.72 -6.45
C VAL A 469 20.72 -8.00 -7.78
N PHE A 470 20.91 -6.68 -7.71
CA PHE A 470 21.15 -5.84 -8.88
C PHE A 470 22.44 -5.06 -8.64
N SER A 471 23.50 -5.39 -9.38
CA SER A 471 24.71 -4.57 -9.37
C SER A 471 24.59 -3.45 -10.39
N GLN A 472 25.12 -2.26 -10.08
CA GLN A 472 25.19 -1.15 -11.06
C GLN A 472 26.08 -1.51 -12.27
N GLU A 473 26.90 -2.57 -12.17
CA GLU A 473 27.76 -3.07 -13.25
C GLU A 473 26.97 -3.90 -14.29
N GLU A 474 25.82 -4.46 -13.92
CA GLU A 474 24.94 -5.28 -14.77
C GLU A 474 24.06 -4.47 -15.74
N GLU A 475 24.28 -3.16 -15.85
CA GLU A 475 23.56 -2.29 -16.81
C GLU A 475 23.97 -2.54 -18.28
N GLY A 476 24.89 -3.48 -18.53
CA GLY A 476 25.41 -3.78 -19.86
C GLY A 476 25.32 -5.23 -20.35
N GLU A 477 25.31 -6.25 -19.48
CA GLU A 477 25.39 -7.65 -19.94
C GLU A 477 24.56 -8.61 -19.08
N VAL A 478 23.86 -9.53 -19.76
CA VAL A 478 23.23 -10.70 -19.15
C VAL A 478 24.35 -11.62 -18.70
N LEU A 479 24.49 -11.84 -17.39
CA LEU A 479 25.23 -12.97 -16.86
C LEU A 479 24.25 -14.05 -16.41
N GLU A 480 24.36 -15.21 -17.05
CA GLU A 480 23.79 -16.47 -16.58
C GLU A 480 24.59 -16.96 -15.35
N GLY A 481 23.89 -17.41 -14.30
CA GLY A 481 24.42 -18.26 -13.20
C GLY A 481 24.81 -17.50 -11.92
N GLU A 482 24.60 -18.03 -10.70
CA GLU A 482 24.24 -19.39 -10.23
C GLU A 482 23.08 -19.36 -9.23
#